data_AF-A0A3B0ZCG4-F1
#
_entry.id   AF-A0A3B0ZCG4-F1
#
_cell.length_a   1.000
_cell.length_b   1.000
_cell.length_c   1.000
_cell.angle_alpha   90.00
_cell.angle_beta   90.00
_cell.angle_gamma   90.00
#
_symmetry.space_group_name_H-M   'P 1'
#
loop_
_entity.id
_entity.type
_entity.pdbx_description
1 polymer ?
#
loop_
_entity_poly.entity_id
_entity_poly.type
_entity_poly.pdbx_seq_one_letter_code
_entity_poly.pdbx_strand_id
1 'polypeptide(L)'
;MNKNISLTGHIIAHCNESMEIALSAERHPLWARSCPEMSDIDFIRFGLLRCIGSDDSGRHFLQTRDDVHDEQLPVSTYFNSFKSP
;
A
#
# COMPACT_ATOMS: atom_id res chain seq x y z
N MET A 1 -7.17 26.84 2.51
CA MET A 1 -6.64 26.70 1.14
C MET A 1 -6.27 25.24 0.97
N ASN A 2 -7.19 24.40 0.48
CA ASN A 2 -6.93 22.97 0.31
C ASN A 2 -5.91 22.81 -0.82
N LYS A 3 -4.65 22.59 -0.45
CA LYS A 3 -3.67 22.05 -1.39
C LYS A 3 -4.27 20.73 -1.87
N ASN A 4 -4.52 20.62 -3.16
CA ASN A 4 -4.94 19.37 -3.80
C ASN A 4 -3.73 18.43 -3.75
N ILE A 5 -3.50 17.82 -2.58
CA ILE A 5 -2.43 16.86 -2.38
C ILE A 5 -2.93 15.56 -2.99
N SER A 6 -2.17 14.99 -3.93
CA SER A 6 -2.49 13.67 -4.49
C SER A 6 -2.53 12.63 -3.38
N LEU A 7 -3.34 11.57 -3.56
CA LEU A 7 -3.39 10.45 -2.61
C LEU A 7 -1.98 9.93 -2.27
N THR A 8 -1.12 9.78 -3.28
CA THR A 8 0.28 9.41 -3.12
C THR A 8 1.05 10.39 -2.23
N GLY A 9 0.88 11.70 -2.45
CA GLY A 9 1.52 12.72 -1.64
C GLY A 9 1.06 12.67 -0.17
N HIS A 10 -0.23 12.39 0.06
CA HIS A 10 -0.77 12.24 1.40
C HIS A 10 -0.17 11.00 2.11
N ILE A 11 -0.11 9.87 1.42
CA ILE A 11 0.47 8.63 1.96
C ILE A 11 1.95 8.82 2.30
N ILE A 12 2.73 9.47 1.41
CA ILE A 12 4.16 9.72 1.64
C ILE A 12 4.37 10.55 2.91
N ALA A 13 3.58 11.62 3.08
CA ALA A 13 3.64 12.49 4.24
C ALA A 13 3.27 11.73 5.53
N HIS A 14 2.17 10.98 5.51
CA HIS A 14 1.70 10.20 6.64
C HIS A 14 2.71 9.12 7.08
N CYS A 15 3.33 8.45 6.12
CA CYS A 15 4.36 7.45 6.41
C CYS A 15 5.60 8.08 7.08
N ASN A 16 6.02 9.27 6.63
CA ASN A 16 7.14 10.00 7.25
C ASN A 16 6.84 10.32 8.71
N GLU A 17 5.69 10.96 8.96
CA GLU A 17 5.27 11.37 10.30
C GLU A 17 5.18 10.15 11.23
N SER A 18 4.57 9.06 10.75
CA SER A 18 4.45 7.81 11.52
C SER A 18 5.81 7.20 11.85
N MET A 19 6.77 7.24 10.91
CA MET A 19 8.12 6.73 11.12
C MET A 19 8.90 7.60 12.11
N GLU A 20 8.78 8.93 12.03
CA GLU A 20 9.40 9.84 13.00
C GLU A 20 8.87 9.58 14.42
N ILE A 21 7.55 9.42 14.57
CA ILE A 21 6.93 9.06 15.85
C ILE A 21 7.49 7.73 16.36
N ALA A 22 7.52 6.69 15.53
CA ALA A 22 8.03 5.38 15.92
C ALA A 22 9.51 5.42 16.34
N LEU A 23 10.36 6.10 15.57
CA LEU A 23 11.79 6.27 15.89
C LEU A 23 12.01 7.08 17.18
N SER A 24 11.14 8.05 17.46
CA SER A 24 11.23 8.84 18.68
C SER A 24 10.77 8.07 19.93
N ALA A 25 9.83 7.13 19.76
CA ALA A 25 9.27 6.35 20.85
C ALA A 25 10.20 5.21 21.30
N GLU A 26 11.05 4.70 20.41
CA GLU A 26 11.87 3.51 20.68
C GLU A 26 13.36 3.75 20.39
N ARG A 27 14.20 3.59 21.43
CA ARG A 27 15.65 3.85 21.34
C ARG A 27 16.41 2.78 20.53
N HIS A 28 15.89 1.56 20.51
CA HIS A 28 16.47 0.40 19.82
C HIS A 28 15.37 -0.40 19.13
N PRO A 29 14.87 0.07 17.97
CA PRO A 29 13.74 -0.55 17.29
C PRO A 29 14.04 -1.99 16.86
N LEU A 30 13.28 -2.95 17.40
CA LEU A 30 13.37 -4.36 16.99
C LEU A 30 12.83 -4.62 15.58
N TRP A 31 12.02 -3.69 15.07
CA TRP A 31 11.45 -3.73 13.72
C TRP A 31 12.37 -3.14 12.65
N ALA A 32 13.49 -2.52 13.04
CA ALA A 32 14.43 -1.95 12.08
C ALA A 32 15.04 -3.06 11.22
N ARG A 33 15.01 -2.87 9.90
CA ARG A 33 15.52 -3.90 8.99
C ARG A 33 16.99 -3.68 8.74
N SER A 34 17.76 -4.75 8.72
CA SER A 34 19.17 -4.74 8.35
C SER A 34 19.38 -4.83 6.83
N CYS A 35 18.66 -3.99 6.06
CA CYS A 35 18.76 -3.94 4.60
C CYS A 35 19.38 -2.59 4.17
N PRO A 36 20.67 -2.55 3.78
CA PRO A 36 21.32 -1.31 3.34
C PRO A 36 20.83 -0.80 1.98
N GLU A 37 20.26 -1.66 1.13
CA GLU A 37 19.81 -1.32 -0.22
C GLU A 37 18.50 -0.52 -0.23
N MET A 38 17.71 -0.59 0.85
CA MET A 38 16.39 0.04 0.93
C MET A 38 16.08 0.49 2.35
N SER A 39 15.75 1.77 2.51
CA SER A 39 15.35 2.32 3.80
C SER A 39 14.04 1.70 4.31
N ASP A 40 13.86 1.64 5.62
CA ASP A 40 12.63 1.13 6.24
C ASP A 40 11.39 1.92 5.86
N ILE A 41 11.54 3.24 5.69
CA ILE A 41 10.45 4.10 5.25
C ILE A 41 10.06 3.81 3.80
N ASP A 42 11.03 3.57 2.91
CA ASP A 42 10.74 3.25 1.52
C ASP A 42 10.10 1.87 1.40
N PHE A 43 10.54 0.89 2.19
CA PHE A 43 9.91 -0.43 2.24
C PHE A 43 8.44 -0.36 2.64
N ILE A 44 8.11 0.39 3.70
CA ILE A 44 6.73 0.56 4.16
C ILE A 44 5.89 1.27 3.08
N ARG A 45 6.42 2.35 2.51
CA ARG A 45 5.73 3.09 1.44
C ARG A 45 5.47 2.23 0.22
N PHE A 46 6.48 1.52 -0.28
CA PHE A 46 6.32 0.66 -1.44
C PHE A 46 5.36 -0.48 -1.13
N GLY A 47 5.40 -1.06 0.07
CA GLY A 47 4.43 -2.05 0.51
C GLY A 47 3.00 -1.52 0.48
N LEU A 48 2.76 -0.34 1.05
CA LEU A 48 1.43 0.29 1.06
C LEU A 48 0.94 0.65 -0.35
N LEU A 49 1.78 1.33 -1.14
CA LEU A 49 1.48 1.70 -2.52
C LEU A 49 1.20 0.46 -3.38
N ARG A 50 1.92 -0.63 -3.15
CA ARG A 50 1.71 -1.91 -3.83
C ARG A 50 0.37 -2.56 -3.48
N CYS A 51 -0.09 -2.42 -2.23
CA CYS A 51 -1.36 -2.97 -1.74
C CYS A 51 -2.58 -2.19 -2.25
N ILE A 52 -2.44 -0.88 -2.45
CA ILE A 52 -3.54 -0.02 -2.94
C ILE A 52 -3.48 0.21 -4.45
N GLY A 53 -2.34 -0.05 -5.07
CA GLY A 53 -2.12 0.11 -6.50
C GLY A 53 -2.67 -1.06 -7.31
N SER A 54 -3.18 -0.75 -8.50
CA SER A 54 -3.65 -1.72 -9.50
C SER A 54 -2.51 -2.23 -10.40
N ASP A 55 -1.36 -2.58 -9.81
CA ASP A 55 -0.19 -3.03 -10.58
C ASP A 55 -0.39 -4.44 -11.16
N ASP A 56 -0.17 -4.55 -12.47
CA ASP A 56 -0.27 -5.77 -13.29
C ASP A 56 0.83 -6.78 -12.99
N SER A 57 0.70 -7.38 -11.82
CA SER A 57 1.67 -8.27 -11.22
C SER A 57 1.51 -9.74 -11.59
N GLY A 58 0.65 -10.05 -12.57
CA GLY A 58 0.30 -11.43 -12.95
C GLY A 58 -0.44 -12.22 -11.85
N ARG A 59 -0.72 -11.60 -10.69
CA ARG A 59 -1.57 -12.13 -9.60
C ARG A 59 -2.97 -11.51 -9.61
N HIS A 60 -3.38 -10.96 -10.75
CA HIS A 60 -4.73 -10.47 -10.97
C HIS A 60 -5.73 -11.63 -11.14
N PHE A 61 -6.02 -12.31 -10.03
CA PHE A 61 -7.35 -12.85 -9.81
C PHE A 61 -8.28 -11.72 -9.36
N LEU A 62 -8.12 -10.50 -9.85
CA LEU A 62 -8.92 -9.34 -9.48
C LEU A 62 -9.44 -8.81 -10.81
N GLN A 63 -10.54 -9.39 -11.29
CA GLN A 63 -11.27 -8.77 -12.38
C GLN A 63 -12.05 -7.60 -11.80
N THR A 64 -11.97 -6.44 -12.44
CA THR A 64 -12.79 -5.28 -12.11
C THR A 64 -14.25 -5.68 -12.28
N ARG A 65 -14.98 -5.81 -11.18
CA ARG A 65 -16.41 -6.09 -11.24
C ARG A 65 -17.17 -5.24 -10.25
N ASP A 66 -18.14 -4.57 -10.86
CA ASP A 66 -19.26 -3.83 -10.32
C ASP A 66 -18.91 -2.43 -9.78
N ASP A 67 -19.46 -1.44 -10.48
CA ASP A 67 -19.44 -0.02 -10.17
C ASP A 67 -20.25 0.21 -8.88
N VAL A 68 -19.54 0.60 -7.81
CA VAL A 68 -20.16 0.94 -6.53
C VAL A 68 -19.87 2.41 -6.30
N HIS A 69 -20.89 3.25 -6.48
CA HIS A 69 -20.81 4.70 -6.26
C HIS A 69 -19.74 5.42 -7.10
N ASP A 70 -19.65 5.13 -8.39
CA ASP A 70 -18.70 5.75 -9.34
C ASP A 70 -17.22 5.44 -9.05
N GLU A 71 -16.93 4.43 -8.20
CA GLU A 71 -15.58 3.98 -7.89
C GLU A 71 -15.33 2.54 -8.37
N GLN A 72 -14.22 2.34 -9.09
CA GLN A 72 -13.77 1.01 -9.51
C GLN A 72 -13.08 0.30 -8.33
N LEU A 73 -13.78 -0.65 -7.72
CA LEU A 73 -13.22 -1.45 -6.63
C LEU A 73 -12.61 -2.77 -7.17
N PRO A 74 -11.36 -3.10 -6.81
CA PRO A 74 -10.79 -4.40 -7.16
C PRO A 74 -11.33 -5.50 -6.22
N VAL A 75 -11.98 -6.53 -6.78
CA VAL A 75 -12.59 -7.64 -6.01
C VAL A 75 -11.96 -8.99 -6.38
N SER A 76 -11.50 -9.75 -5.38
CA SER A 76 -10.77 -11.00 -5.59
C SER A 76 -11.67 -12.10 -6.14
N THR A 77 -11.38 -12.54 -7.36
CA THR A 77 -11.93 -13.71 -8.05
C THR A 77 -11.18 -15.01 -7.73
N TYR A 78 -10.16 -15.00 -6.85
CA TYR A 78 -9.38 -16.18 -6.49
C TYR A 78 -10.27 -17.36 -6.10
N PHE A 79 -11.28 -17.13 -5.25
CA PHE A 79 -12.21 -18.19 -4.86
C PHE A 79 -13.20 -18.62 -5.95
N ASN A 80 -13.40 -17.79 -6.98
CA ASN A 80 -14.23 -18.11 -8.13
C ASN A 80 -13.45 -18.94 -9.16
N SER A 81 -12.15 -18.69 -9.33
CA SER A 81 -11.30 -19.47 -10.26
C SER A 81 -11.08 -20.91 -9.78
N PHE A 82 -11.08 -21.18 -8.46
CA PHE A 82 -11.07 -22.57 -7.95
C PHE A 82 -12.36 -23.34 -8.21
N LYS A 83 -13.45 -22.67 -8.57
CA LYS A 83 -14.78 -23.27 -8.79
C LYS A 83 -15.12 -23.41 -10.28
N SER A 84 -14.28 -22.92 -11.19
CA SER A 84 -14.47 -23.13 -12.62
C SER A 84 -14.12 -24.58 -13.00
N PRO A 85 -14.93 -25.26 -13.84
CA PRO A 85 -14.74 -26.66 -14.22
C PRO A 85 -13.39 -26.98 -14.89
#